data_AF-A0A941WF61-F1
#
_entry.id   AF-A0A941WF61-F1
#
_cell.length_a   1.000
_cell.length_b   1.000
_cell.length_c   1.000
_cell.angle_alpha   90.00
_cell.angle_beta   90.00
_cell.angle_gamma   90.00
#
_symmetry.space_group_name_H-M   'P 1'
#
loop_
_entity.id
_entity.type
_entity.pdbx_description
1 polymer ?
#
loop_
_entity_poly.entity_id
_entity_poly.type
_entity_poly.pdbx_seq_one_letter_code
_entity_poly.pdbx_strand_id
1 'polypeptide(L)'
;MKKFFAVLIALFFLAPPLAGISPAHAAETKYGRALHSDIGFYKDNAGSDLLFFLPYSYYVKVLVEGEPYSLVECHDADGETTKIVGYVLTDSLYFDGTLPVNPC
;
A
#
# COMPACT_ATOMS: atom_id res chain seq x y z
N MET A 1 -45.47 14.44 43.19
CA MET A 1 -44.61 15.22 42.28
C MET A 1 -43.60 14.26 41.65
N LYS A 2 -43.92 13.76 40.45
CA LYS A 2 -43.28 12.59 39.83
C LYS A 2 -43.06 12.88 38.34
N LYS A 3 -42.29 13.91 38.02
CA LYS A 3 -42.04 14.34 36.63
C LYS A 3 -40.67 15.01 36.45
N PHE A 4 -39.59 14.43 36.97
CA PHE A 4 -38.24 14.98 36.71
C PHE A 4 -37.13 13.94 36.48
N PHE A 5 -37.45 12.65 36.41
CA PHE A 5 -36.43 11.60 36.21
C PHE A 5 -36.21 11.17 34.75
N ALA A 6 -36.98 11.67 33.79
CA ALA A 6 -36.94 11.19 32.40
C ALA A 6 -35.92 11.92 31.49
N VAL A 7 -35.26 12.99 31.97
CA VAL A 7 -34.43 13.85 31.10
C VAL A 7 -32.96 13.42 31.04
N LEU A 8 -32.47 12.60 32.00
CA LEU A 8 -31.05 12.24 32.05
C LEU A 8 -30.64 11.10 31.09
N ILE A 9 -31.59 10.30 30.60
CA ILE A 9 -31.28 9.12 29.75
C ILE A 9 -31.22 9.50 28.25
N ALA A 10 -31.83 10.61 27.84
CA ALA A 10 -31.86 11.03 26.43
C ALA A 10 -30.54 11.65 25.94
N LEU A 11 -29.64 12.06 26.84
CA LEU A 11 -28.40 12.73 26.45
C LEU A 11 -27.25 11.77 26.10
N PHE A 12 -27.39 10.46 26.38
CA PHE A 12 -26.35 9.47 26.07
C PHE A 12 -26.37 9.00 24.60
N PHE A 13 -27.43 9.32 23.84
CA PHE A 13 -27.58 8.90 22.44
C PHE A 13 -27.10 9.95 21.42
N LEU A 14 -26.58 11.09 21.87
CA LEU A 14 -26.03 12.13 20.98
C LEU A 14 -24.49 12.15 20.93
N ALA A 15 -23.82 11.15 21.51
CA ALA A 15 -22.39 10.99 21.27
C ALA A 15 -22.23 10.45 19.85
N PRO A 16 -21.59 11.19 18.91
CA PRO A 16 -21.14 10.58 17.66
C PRO A 16 -20.26 9.38 18.05
N PRO A 17 -20.35 8.23 17.35
CA PRO A 17 -19.41 7.16 17.58
C PRO A 17 -18.02 7.79 17.49
N LEU A 18 -17.20 7.61 18.53
CA LEU A 18 -15.77 7.81 18.40
C LEU A 18 -15.37 6.92 17.22
N ALA A 19 -15.26 7.51 16.03
CA ALA A 19 -14.62 6.88 14.91
C ALA A 19 -13.26 6.50 15.46
N GLY A 20 -13.06 5.20 15.66
CA GLY A 20 -11.82 4.67 16.19
C GLY A 20 -10.72 5.30 15.37
N ILE A 21 -9.88 6.10 16.03
CA ILE A 21 -8.63 6.51 15.46
C ILE A 21 -7.87 5.20 15.36
N SER A 22 -8.01 4.51 14.23
CA SER A 22 -7.12 3.42 13.88
C SER A 22 -5.73 4.02 13.99
N PRO A 23 -4.83 3.42 14.79
CA PRO A 23 -3.46 3.87 14.79
C PRO A 23 -3.00 3.80 13.34
N ALA A 24 -2.68 4.96 12.77
CA ALA A 24 -1.94 5.01 11.53
C ALA A 24 -0.57 4.45 11.88
N HIS A 25 -0.45 3.12 11.85
CA HIS A 25 0.84 2.47 11.78
C HIS A 25 1.49 3.08 10.56
N ALA A 26 2.59 3.80 10.76
CA ALA A 26 3.46 4.19 9.66
C ALA A 26 3.70 2.92 8.86
N ALA A 27 3.16 2.85 7.64
CA ALA A 27 3.28 1.67 6.81
C ALA A 27 4.77 1.37 6.70
N GLU A 28 5.19 0.24 7.27
CA GLU A 28 6.58 -0.19 7.20
C GLU A 28 6.97 -0.19 5.72
N THR A 29 8.10 0.44 5.40
CA THR A 29 8.52 0.53 4.01
C THR A 29 8.87 -0.88 3.54
N LYS A 30 8.04 -1.44 2.68
CA LYS A 30 8.17 -2.79 2.14
C LYS A 30 8.73 -2.73 0.72
N TYR A 31 9.72 -3.56 0.42
CA TYR A 31 10.26 -3.74 -0.93
C TYR A 31 10.08 -5.19 -1.38
N GLY A 32 9.73 -5.37 -2.64
CA GLY A 32 9.68 -6.67 -3.31
C GLY A 32 10.75 -6.76 -4.38
N ARG A 33 11.44 -7.90 -4.48
CA ARG A 33 12.45 -8.16 -5.51
C ARG A 33 11.87 -9.00 -6.65
N ALA A 34 12.10 -8.57 -7.89
CA ALA A 34 11.86 -9.36 -9.07
C ALA A 34 12.89 -10.51 -9.18
N LEU A 35 12.45 -11.76 -9.10
CA LEU A 35 13.35 -12.92 -9.28
C LEU A 35 13.38 -13.46 -10.71
N HIS A 36 12.53 -12.91 -11.58
CA HIS A 36 12.43 -13.27 -12.99
C HIS A 36 12.30 -11.99 -13.83
N SER A 37 12.70 -12.06 -15.10
CA SER A 37 12.70 -10.92 -16.03
C SER A 37 11.42 -10.81 -16.88
N ASP A 38 10.41 -11.63 -16.59
CA ASP A 38 9.11 -11.69 -17.26
C ASP A 38 7.98 -11.13 -16.38
N ILE A 39 8.32 -10.47 -15.27
CA ILE A 39 7.36 -9.86 -14.35
C ILE A 39 6.88 -8.54 -14.94
N GLY A 40 5.61 -8.48 -15.35
CA GLY A 40 5.03 -7.28 -15.94
C GLY A 40 4.80 -6.16 -14.93
N PHE A 41 5.10 -4.94 -15.37
CA PHE A 41 4.77 -3.68 -14.70
C PHE A 41 3.67 -2.98 -15.50
N TYR A 42 2.51 -2.78 -14.88
CA TYR A 42 1.28 -2.37 -15.53
C TYR A 42 0.84 -0.97 -15.09
N LYS A 43 0.09 -0.30 -15.95
CA LYS A 43 -0.53 0.99 -15.62
C LYS A 43 -1.80 0.85 -14.79
N ASP A 44 -2.47 -0.29 -14.90
CA ASP A 44 -3.73 -0.61 -14.22
C ASP A 44 -3.59 -1.79 -13.26
N ASN A 45 -4.55 -1.93 -12.35
CA ASN A 45 -4.61 -3.02 -11.37
C ASN A 45 -5.29 -4.29 -11.91
N ALA A 46 -5.58 -4.36 -13.21
CA ALA A 46 -6.17 -5.51 -13.88
C ALA A 46 -5.11 -6.33 -14.65
N GLY A 47 -3.90 -5.79 -14.84
CA GLY A 47 -2.85 -6.38 -15.65
C GLY A 47 -3.11 -6.28 -17.15
N SER A 48 -3.92 -5.32 -17.60
CA SER A 48 -4.29 -5.19 -19.02
C SER A 48 -3.40 -4.24 -19.81
N ASP A 49 -2.86 -3.20 -19.19
CA ASP A 49 -2.02 -2.18 -19.83
C ASP A 49 -0.55 -2.31 -19.37
N LEU A 50 0.21 -3.16 -20.08
CA LEU A 50 1.63 -3.42 -19.80
C LEU A 50 2.50 -2.23 -20.22
N LEU A 51 3.28 -1.70 -19.28
CA LEU A 51 4.25 -0.64 -19.56
C LEU A 51 5.61 -1.24 -19.96
N PHE A 52 6.15 -2.15 -19.15
CA PHE A 52 7.40 -2.86 -19.39
C PHE A 52 7.52 -4.08 -18.47
N PHE A 53 8.54 -4.92 -18.70
CA PHE A 53 8.90 -6.00 -17.78
C PHE A 53 9.99 -5.56 -16.81
N LEU A 54 9.84 -5.88 -15.52
CA LEU A 54 10.86 -5.62 -14.52
C LEU A 54 12.15 -6.40 -14.83
N PRO A 55 13.32 -5.74 -14.79
CA PRO A 55 14.59 -6.45 -14.88
C PRO A 55 14.77 -7.45 -13.72
N TYR A 56 15.56 -8.49 -13.96
CA TYR A 56 15.94 -9.42 -12.90
C TYR A 56 16.65 -8.70 -11.75
N SER A 57 16.36 -9.10 -10.52
CA SER A 57 16.90 -8.56 -9.26
C SER A 57 16.48 -7.12 -8.91
N TYR A 58 15.65 -6.47 -9.71
CA TYR A 58 15.13 -5.13 -9.41
C TYR A 58 14.24 -5.13 -8.18
N TYR A 59 14.40 -4.11 -7.33
CA TYR A 59 13.60 -3.90 -6.13
C TYR A 59 12.56 -2.81 -6.34
N VAL A 60 11.28 -3.13 -6.16
CA VAL A 60 10.21 -2.15 -6.22
C VAL A 60 9.72 -1.84 -4.82
N LYS A 61 9.43 -0.56 -4.54
CA LYS A 61 8.81 -0.17 -3.28
C LYS A 61 7.32 -0.47 -3.35
N VAL A 62 6.79 -1.24 -2.40
CA VAL A 62 5.35 -1.47 -2.30
C VAL A 62 4.70 -0.28 -1.61
N LEU A 63 3.81 0.39 -2.33
CA LEU A 63 3.03 1.51 -1.80
C LEU A 63 1.72 1.01 -1.18
N VAL A 64 1.05 0.09 -1.87
CA VAL A 64 -0.19 -0.55 -1.41
C VAL A 64 -0.13 -2.02 -1.83
N GLU A 65 -0.18 -2.92 -0.86
CA GLU A 65 -0.31 -4.35 -1.10
C GLU A 65 -1.75 -4.66 -1.53
N GLY A 66 -1.91 -5.43 -2.61
CA GLY A 66 -3.22 -5.73 -3.18
C GLY A 66 -3.30 -7.14 -3.75
N GLU A 67 -4.53 -7.59 -3.99
CA GLU A 67 -4.83 -8.94 -4.48
C GLU A 67 -5.61 -8.83 -5.81
N PRO A 68 -5.09 -9.29 -6.96
CA PRO A 68 -3.78 -9.93 -7.13
C PRO A 68 -2.63 -8.96 -7.45
N TYR A 69 -2.91 -7.66 -7.61
CA TYR A 69 -1.91 -6.65 -7.99
C TYR A 69 -1.62 -5.67 -6.86
N SER A 70 -0.33 -5.46 -6.59
CA SER A 70 0.17 -4.43 -5.68
C SER A 70 0.53 -3.15 -6.44
N LEU A 71 0.23 -1.99 -5.85
CA LEU A 71 0.72 -0.70 -6.33
C LEU A 71 2.16 -0.52 -5.85
N VAL A 72 3.06 -0.28 -6.79
CA VAL A 72 4.49 -0.19 -6.55
C VAL A 72 5.09 1.06 -7.17
N GLU A 73 6.22 1.50 -6.62
CA GLU A 73 7.06 2.56 -7.14
C GLU A 73 8.41 1.97 -7.56
N CYS A 74 8.80 2.22 -8.80
CA CYS A 74 10.17 2.11 -9.27
C CYS A 74 10.80 3.51 -9.19
N HIS A 75 11.89 3.64 -8.46
CA HIS A 75 12.72 4.85 -8.46
C HIS A 75 14.17 4.45 -8.78
N ASP A 76 15.04 5.42 -9.02
CA ASP A 76 16.50 5.24 -9.04
C ASP A 76 17.02 5.61 -7.64
N ALA A 77 17.99 4.90 -7.08
CA ALA A 77 18.47 5.14 -5.71
C ALA A 77 19.03 6.53 -5.47
N ASP A 78 19.46 7.20 -6.53
CA ASP A 78 20.04 8.52 -6.47
C ASP A 78 18.97 9.62 -6.31
N GLY A 79 17.69 9.29 -6.52
CA GLY A 79 16.55 10.22 -6.34
C GLY A 79 16.42 11.32 -7.42
N GLU A 80 17.38 11.38 -8.35
CA GLU A 80 17.42 12.35 -9.45
C GLU A 80 16.48 11.97 -10.61
N THR A 81 16.12 10.69 -10.71
CA THR A 81 15.31 10.16 -11.81
C THR A 81 13.81 10.18 -11.45
N THR A 82 12.96 10.48 -12.43
CA THR A 82 11.50 10.53 -12.22
C THR A 82 10.97 9.16 -11.79
N LYS A 83 10.27 9.13 -10.66
CA LYS A 83 9.62 7.94 -10.13
C LYS A 83 8.50 7.46 -11.06
N ILE A 84 8.45 6.15 -11.28
CA ILE A 84 7.37 5.52 -12.05
C ILE A 84 6.52 4.70 -11.09
N VAL A 85 5.23 4.98 -11.06
CA VAL A 85 4.25 4.27 -10.24
C VAL A 85 3.38 3.41 -11.15
N GLY A 86 3.13 2.17 -10.73
CA GLY A 86 2.33 1.21 -11.48
C GLY A 86 2.05 -0.03 -10.66
N TYR A 87 1.60 -1.09 -11.32
CA TYR A 87 1.10 -2.30 -10.68
C TYR A 87 1.92 -3.51 -11.09
N VAL A 88 2.13 -4.42 -10.14
CA VAL A 88 2.82 -5.71 -10.35
C VAL A 88 2.02 -6.81 -9.66
N LEU A 89 2.00 -8.00 -10.25
CA LEU A 89 1.37 -9.16 -9.63
C LEU A 89 2.07 -9.46 -8.29
N THR A 90 1.31 -9.44 -7.19
CA THR A 90 1.84 -9.53 -5.83
C THR A 90 2.66 -10.80 -5.63
N ASP A 91 2.14 -11.93 -6.12
CA ASP A 91 2.80 -13.24 -6.01
C ASP A 91 4.09 -13.38 -6.84
N SER A 92 4.36 -12.44 -7.75
CA SER A 92 5.61 -12.43 -8.53
C SER A 92 6.77 -11.75 -7.79
N LEU A 93 6.49 -11.03 -6.70
CA LEU A 93 7.51 -10.34 -5.93
C LEU A 93 8.02 -11.20 -4.78
N TYR A 94 9.34 -11.26 -4.64
CA TYR A 94 9.97 -11.92 -3.50
C TYR A 94 10.22 -10.92 -2.37
N PHE A 95 9.68 -11.21 -1.19
CA PHE A 95 9.82 -10.38 0.00
C PHE A 95 10.79 -11.04 0.97
N ASP A 96 12.04 -10.57 1.01
CA ASP A 96 13.07 -11.05 1.96
C ASP A 96 13.21 -10.17 3.21
N GLY A 97 12.40 -9.11 3.32
CA GLY A 97 12.49 -8.12 4.41
C GLY A 97 13.76 -7.27 4.36
N THR A 98 14.55 -7.37 3.28
CA THR A 98 15.78 -6.59 3.13
C THR A 98 15.44 -5.21 2.59
N LEU A 99 15.96 -4.17 3.23
CA LEU A 99 15.97 -2.83 2.65
C LEU A 99 17.10 -2.78 1.60
N PRO A 100 16.78 -2.66 0.31
CA PRO A 100 17.81 -2.58 -0.71
C PRO A 100 18.66 -1.30 -0.54
N VAL A 101 19.97 -1.45 -0.71
CA VAL A 101 20.92 -0.32 -0.68
C VAL A 101 20.70 0.61 -1.88
N ASN A 102 20.18 0.06 -2.98
CA ASN A 102 19.84 0.78 -4.21
C ASN A 102 18.51 0.18 -4.77
N PRO A 103 17.34 0.73 -4.37
CA PRO A 103 16.03 0.21 -4.75
C PRO A 103 15.61 0.62 -6.18
N CYS A 104 16.10 -0.12 -7.19
CA CYS A 104 16.08 0.32 -8.59
C CYS A 104 16.71 1.70 -8.81
#